data_AF-A0A7C2L2M9-F1
#
_entry.id   AF-A0A7C2L2M9-F1
#
_cell.length_a   1.000
_cell.length_b   1.000
_cell.length_c   1.000
_cell.angle_alpha   90.00
_cell.angle_beta   90.00
_cell.angle_gamma   90.00
#
_symmetry.space_group_name_H-M   'P 1'
#
loop_
_entity.id
_entity.type
_entity.pdbx_description
1 polymer ?
#
loop_
_entity_poly.entity_id
_entity_poly.type
_entity_poly.pdbx_seq_one_letter_code
_entity_poly.pdbx_strand_id
1 'polypeptide(L)'
;MSTTVSIKVRREVVELADKMVRYGLARSRSHAFNILIEKGLNEVVREVGFWEQVYRDVEELEKSGFRIAHGRLSKMLEEERH
;
A
#
# COMPACT_ATOMS: atom_id res chain seq x y z
N MET A 1 -25.08 -4.96 -0.49
CA MET A 1 -25.52 -3.89 0.44
C MET A 1 -24.43 -3.70 1.48
N SER A 2 -24.00 -2.46 1.73
CA SER A 2 -23.09 -2.13 2.83
C SER A 2 -23.88 -1.52 3.98
N THR A 3 -23.65 -1.99 5.20
CA THR A 3 -24.25 -1.44 6.41
C THR A 3 -23.18 -0.75 7.22
N THR A 4 -23.43 0.49 7.64
CA THR A 4 -22.50 1.24 8.48
C THR A 4 -22.56 0.69 9.90
N VAL A 5 -21.40 0.32 10.43
CA VAL A 5 -21.25 -0.14 11.81
C VAL A 5 -20.18 0.70 12.50
N SER A 6 -20.35 0.92 13.81
CA SER A 6 -19.31 1.48 14.66
C SER A 6 -18.66 0.34 15.44
N ILE A 7 -17.34 0.19 15.32
CA ILE A 7 -16.57 -0.88 15.96
C ILE A 7 -15.51 -0.28 16.88
N LYS A 8 -15.32 -0.89 18.05
CA LYS A 8 -14.16 -0.61 18.92
C LYS A 8 -13.10 -1.66 18.65
N VAL A 9 -11.91 -1.21 18.29
CA VAL A 9 -10.78 -2.09 17.98
C VAL A 9 -9.54 -1.63 18.75
N ARG A 10 -8.56 -2.53 18.88
CA ARG A 10 -7.25 -2.19 19.44
C ARG A 10 -6.55 -1.20 18.53
N ARG A 11 -5.73 -0.31 19.11
CA ARG A 11 -4.98 0.71 18.39
C ARG A 11 -4.08 0.12 17.29
N GLU A 12 -3.45 -1.02 17.56
CA GLU A 12 -2.60 -1.74 16.60
C GLU A 12 -3.34 -2.09 15.30
N VAL A 13 -4.63 -2.42 15.38
CA VAL A 13 -5.45 -2.76 14.21
C VAL A 13 -5.76 -1.51 13.38
N VAL A 14 -5.93 -0.35 14.03
CA VAL A 14 -6.11 0.94 13.34
C VAL A 14 -4.84 1.31 12.60
N GLU A 15 -3.68 1.16 13.24
CA GLU A 15 -2.38 1.45 12.62
C GLU A 15 -2.11 0.53 11.42
N LEU A 16 -2.46 -0.75 11.52
CA LEU A 16 -2.40 -1.68 10.39
C LEU A 16 -3.31 -1.25 9.24
N ALA A 17 -4.56 -0.88 9.54
CA ALA A 17 -5.50 -0.39 8.53
C ALA A 17 -5.00 0.90 7.84
N ASP A 18 -4.36 1.80 8.59
CA ASP A 18 -3.74 3.01 8.03
C ASP A 18 -2.58 2.68 7.09
N LYS A 19 -1.71 1.72 7.46
CA LYS A 19 -0.64 1.22 6.59
C LYS A 19 -1.20 0.62 5.30
N MET A 20 -2.27 -0.18 5.38
CA MET A 20 -2.92 -0.76 4.20
C MET A 20 -3.42 0.32 3.23
N VAL A 21 -3.99 1.42 3.74
CA VAL A 21 -4.40 2.54 2.88
C VAL A 21 -3.19 3.24 2.28
N ARG A 22 -2.14 3.49 3.08
CA ARG A 22 -0.91 4.16 2.63
C ARG A 22 -0.19 3.39 1.52
N TYR A 23 -0.17 2.06 1.60
CA TYR A 23 0.45 1.19 0.60
C TYR A 23 -0.48 0.83 -0.55
N GLY A 24 -1.70 1.38 -0.61
CA GLY A 24 -2.65 1.14 -1.69
C GLY A 24 -3.33 -0.23 -1.67
N LEU A 25 -3.16 -1.00 -0.59
CA LEU A 25 -3.82 -2.30 -0.38
C LEU A 25 -5.31 -2.13 -0.08
N ALA A 26 -5.69 -0.99 0.48
CA ALA A 26 -7.08 -0.63 0.75
C ALA A 26 -7.40 0.76 0.23
N ARG A 27 -8.64 0.93 -0.23
CA ARG A 27 -9.16 2.23 -0.74
C ARG A 27 -9.55 3.20 0.39
N SER A 28 -9.84 2.67 1.58
CA SER A 28 -10.23 3.42 2.77
C SER A 28 -10.05 2.56 4.03
N ARG A 29 -10.13 3.18 5.21
CA ARG A 29 -10.09 2.44 6.49
C ARG A 29 -11.18 1.37 6.57
N SER A 30 -12.41 1.69 6.18
CA SER A 30 -13.51 0.72 6.19
C SER A 30 -13.24 -0.46 5.25
N HIS A 31 -12.63 -0.19 4.09
CA HIS A 31 -12.21 -1.26 3.18
C HIS A 31 -11.11 -2.12 3.81
N ALA A 32 -10.12 -1.51 4.48
CA ALA A 32 -9.08 -2.24 5.20
C ALA A 32 -9.66 -3.13 6.31
N PHE A 33 -10.63 -2.63 7.08
CA PHE A 33 -11.31 -3.43 8.11
C PHE A 33 -12.11 -4.59 7.52
N ASN A 34 -12.78 -4.40 6.39
CA ASN A 34 -13.46 -5.51 5.71
C ASN A 34 -12.47 -6.58 5.28
N ILE A 35 -11.34 -6.20 4.67
CA ILE A 35 -10.28 -7.14 4.28
C ILE A 35 -9.73 -7.88 5.52
N LEU A 36 -9.50 -7.16 6.62
CA LEU A 36 -9.05 -7.76 7.89
C LEU A 36 -10.05 -8.78 8.46
N ILE A 37 -11.35 -8.53 8.31
CA ILE A 37 -12.41 -9.43 8.77
C ILE A 37 -12.50 -10.66 7.84
N GLU A 38 -12.36 -10.47 6.53
CA GLU A 38 -12.47 -11.55 5.53
C GLU A 38 -11.26 -12.48 5.51
N LYS A 39 -10.04 -11.94 5.51
CA LYS A 39 -8.79 -12.72 5.43
C LYS A 39 -8.21 -13.08 6.80
N GLY A 40 -8.57 -12.33 7.84
CA GLY A 40 -7.99 -12.47 9.17
C GLY A 40 -6.67 -11.71 9.36
N LEU A 41 -6.37 -11.40 10.62
CA LEU A 41 -5.26 -10.53 11.01
C LEU A 41 -3.88 -11.03 10.55
N ASN A 42 -3.62 -12.33 10.72
CA ASN A 42 -2.29 -12.91 10.46
C ASN A 42 -1.89 -12.86 8.99
N GLU A 43 -2.85 -13.02 8.07
CA GLU A 43 -2.57 -12.96 6.63
C GLU A 43 -2.27 -11.53 6.21
N VAL A 44 -3.07 -10.58 6.69
CA VAL A 44 -2.90 -9.16 6.38
C VAL A 44 -1.59 -8.60 6.94
N VAL A 45 -1.17 -9.02 8.14
CA VAL A 45 0.13 -8.61 8.69
C VAL A 45 1.29 -9.06 7.79
N ARG A 46 1.24 -10.29 7.25
CA ARG A 46 2.25 -10.78 6.31
C ARG A 46 2.25 -9.97 5.01
N GLU A 47 1.07 -9.71 4.47
CA GLU A 47 0.91 -8.94 3.23
C GLU A 47 1.45 -7.51 3.39
N VAL A 48 1.08 -6.82 4.48
CA VAL A 48 1.59 -5.49 4.78
C VAL A 48 3.11 -5.50 5.00
N GLY A 49 3.65 -6.49 5.72
CA GLY A 49 5.08 -6.62 5.95
C GLY A 49 5.88 -6.83 4.66
N PHE A 50 5.34 -7.58 3.70
CA PHE A 50 5.94 -7.70 2.37
C PHE A 50 6.04 -6.34 1.67
N TRP A 51 4.95 -5.57 1.67
CA TRP A 51 4.96 -4.24 1.06
C TRP A 51 5.87 -3.25 1.78
N GLU A 52 5.98 -3.32 3.10
CA GLU A 52 6.96 -2.53 3.85
C GLU A 52 8.39 -2.79 3.37
N GLN A 53 8.75 -4.06 3.15
CA GLN A 53 10.06 -4.42 2.62
C GLN A 53 10.25 -3.88 1.19
N VAL A 54 9.26 -4.06 0.32
CA VAL A 54 9.32 -3.55 -1.06
C VAL A 54 9.53 -2.04 -1.09
N TYR A 55 8.79 -1.28 -0.27
CA TYR A 55 8.96 0.18 -0.20
C TYR A 55 10.35 0.57 0.32
N ARG A 56 10.90 -0.18 1.28
CA ARG A 56 12.25 0.04 1.79
C ARG A 56 13.32 -0.21 0.73
N ASP A 57 13.20 -1.32 0.00
CA ASP A 57 14.13 -1.68 -1.06
C ASP A 57 14.12 -0.63 -2.18
N VAL A 58 12.93 -0.14 -2.54
CA VAL A 58 12.76 0.97 -3.50
C VAL A 58 13.44 2.24 -2.99
N GLU A 59 13.28 2.59 -1.72
CA GLU A 59 13.92 3.78 -1.13
C GLU A 59 15.45 3.66 -1.14
N GLU A 60 15.99 2.47 -0.88
CA GLU A 60 17.44 2.20 -0.95
C GLU A 60 17.97 2.28 -2.39
N LEU A 61 17.21 1.79 -3.36
CA LEU A 61 17.52 1.90 -4.78
C LEU A 61 17.51 3.37 -5.24
N GLU A 62 16.53 4.16 -4.81
CA GLU A 62 16.49 5.60 -5.12
C GLU A 62 17.69 6.35 -4.52
N LYS A 63 18.06 6.04 -3.26
CA LYS A 63 19.23 6.65 -2.60
C LYS A 63 20.56 6.28 -3.27
N SER A 64 20.65 5.08 -3.84
CA SER A 64 21.82 4.63 -4.61
C SER A 64 21.85 5.16 -6.05
N GLY A 65 20.89 6.02 -6.42
CA GLY A 65 20.86 6.72 -7.70
C GLY A 65 20.07 5.99 -8.80
N PHE A 66 19.44 4.86 -8.48
CA PHE A 66 18.60 4.12 -9.43
C PHE A 66 17.18 4.67 -9.38
N ARG A 67 16.75 5.36 -10.44
CA ARG A 67 15.36 5.78 -10.59
C ARG A 67 14.53 4.64 -11.17
N ILE A 68 13.56 4.15 -10.41
CA ILE A 68 12.56 3.22 -10.93
C ILE A 68 11.62 3.99 -11.85
N ALA A 69 11.76 3.77 -13.16
CA ALA A 69 10.93 4.37 -14.18
C ALA A 69 9.91 3.36 -14.69
N HIS A 70 8.76 3.24 -14.02
CA HIS A 70 7.63 2.57 -14.64
C HIS A 70 6.84 3.59 -15.47
N GLY A 71 6.74 3.35 -16.79
CA GLY A 71 5.93 4.17 -17.70
C GLY A 71 6.56 5.47 -18.22
N ARG A 72 7.87 5.72 -18.02
CA ARG A 72 8.54 6.92 -18.57
C ARG A 72 9.08 6.77 -19.99
N LEU A 73 9.03 5.57 -20.56
CA LEU A 73 9.51 5.35 -21.94
C LEU A 73 8.79 6.28 -22.92
N SER A 74 7.47 6.43 -22.76
CA SER A 74 6.63 7.31 -23.57
C SER A 74 7.01 8.79 -23.41
N LYS A 75 7.26 9.25 -22.17
CA LYS A 75 7.71 10.63 -21.90
C LYS A 75 9.10 10.92 -22.45
N MET A 76 10.02 9.96 -22.34
CA MET A 76 11.39 10.11 -22.86
C MET A 76 11.43 10.09 -24.40
N LEU A 77 10.56 9.29 -25.05
CA LEU A 77 10.40 9.28 -26.50
C LEU A 77 9.70 10.53 -27.06
N GLU A 78 8.85 11.20 -26.28
CA GLU A 78 8.26 12.50 -26.64
C GLU A 78 9.29 13.64 -26.58
N GLU A 79 10.21 13.61 -25.62
CA GLU A 79 11.27 14.63 -25.46
C GLU A 79 12.32 14.62 -26.58
N GLU A 80 12.61 13.49 -27.23
CA GLU A 80 13.52 13.42 -28.40
C GLU A 80 12.86 13.74 -29.75
N ARG A 81 11.54 13.96 -29.76
CA ARG A 81 10.78 14.23 -31.00
C ARG A 81 10.65 15.73 -31.34
N HIS A 82 11.27 16.61 -30.55
CA HIS A 82 11.26 18.07 -30.72
C HIS A 82 12.66 18.66 -30.86
#